data_AF-I6B3C9-F1
#
_entry.id   AF-I6B3C9-F1
#
_cell.length_a   1.000
_cell.length_b   1.000
_cell.length_c   1.000
_cell.angle_alpha   90.00
_cell.angle_beta   90.00
_cell.angle_gamma   90.00
#
_symmetry.space_group_name_H-M   'P 1'
#
loop_
_entity.id
_entity.type
_entity.pdbx_description
1 polymer ?
#
loop_
_entity_poly.entity_id
_entity_poly.type
_entity_poly.pdbx_seq_one_letter_code
_entity_poly.pdbx_strand_id
1 'polypeptide(L)'
;MAAETGSRAGKPHPVAGDWQDRQDRQENPAPRRGAEAPPRGGDRRRREWRQVAWITAGAIALYFVARWLPTGTNLSHADFAAGSRPGEGGVSALDLCDPANPQFLPVMAVRSPVSTTLRSDGPAVAGKESRFVLSLTTASGKPIGPDDLFLVHTQKLHLMIVDPTLEDYRHLHPEPGEREGEWVFRMTPQRGGDYRLFADFMPVATGRGLYAMAEFAVAAGGSGDADGKGEAGGESASLFRSGRLAEKARGTGATVAVRDGYRFELSASAQPVRAGQQAELAFAVTREGGGTVPLEPVMDAYAHLVAFDEARSGFAHLHPQEADLSKKPDAEHPRLTFAVTIPQAGRYVVWAQLDLAGVETFVPFPLEVAP
;
A
#
# COMPACT_ATOMS: atom_id res chain seq x y z
N MET A 1 -65.28 2.67 -0.14
CA MET A 1 -66.28 3.67 -0.56
C MET A 1 -65.47 4.84 -1.12
N ALA A 2 -65.33 4.92 -2.44
CA ALA A 2 -66.26 5.58 -3.38
C ALA A 2 -66.24 7.10 -3.18
N ALA A 3 -66.17 7.97 -4.19
CA ALA A 3 -66.03 7.85 -5.63
C ALA A 3 -65.76 9.28 -6.18
N GLU A 4 -65.20 9.34 -7.39
CA GLU A 4 -65.49 10.24 -8.53
C GLU A 4 -66.10 11.64 -8.30
N THR A 5 -65.70 12.66 -9.05
CA THR A 5 -66.19 12.96 -10.43
C THR A 5 -65.39 14.18 -10.96
N GLY A 6 -64.90 14.24 -12.21
CA GLY A 6 -65.65 14.52 -13.46
C GLY A 6 -66.01 16.03 -13.55
N SER A 7 -65.86 16.81 -14.61
CA SER A 7 -65.75 16.56 -16.06
C SER A 7 -65.68 17.91 -16.81
N ARG A 8 -65.04 17.89 -18.00
CA ARG A 8 -65.34 18.61 -19.26
C ARG A 8 -65.38 20.15 -19.40
N ALA A 9 -64.47 20.60 -20.29
CA ALA A 9 -64.69 21.18 -21.63
C ALA A 9 -65.53 22.46 -21.85
N GLY A 10 -64.96 23.38 -22.63
CA GLY A 10 -65.72 24.37 -23.40
C GLY A 10 -64.84 25.47 -24.02
N LYS A 11 -64.56 25.37 -25.34
CA LYS A 11 -64.31 26.56 -26.18
C LYS A 11 -65.66 27.18 -26.55
N PRO A 12 -65.72 28.50 -26.77
CA PRO A 12 -65.88 28.97 -28.16
C PRO A 12 -65.16 30.30 -28.48
N HIS A 13 -64.84 30.47 -29.77
CA HIS A 13 -64.65 31.75 -30.48
C HIS A 13 -66.04 32.25 -30.96
N PRO A 14 -66.30 33.55 -31.27
CA PRO A 14 -65.83 34.16 -32.54
C PRO A 14 -65.80 35.73 -32.68
N VAL A 15 -65.28 36.20 -33.85
CA VAL A 15 -65.68 37.40 -34.66
C VAL A 15 -65.41 38.82 -34.07
N ALA A 16 -65.09 39.91 -34.79
CA ALA A 16 -64.59 40.27 -36.13
C ALA A 16 -64.40 41.81 -36.17
N GLY A 17 -63.84 42.35 -37.27
CA GLY A 17 -63.83 43.79 -37.62
C GLY A 17 -62.43 44.25 -38.09
N ASP A 18 -62.04 44.44 -39.35
CA ASP A 18 -62.61 44.85 -40.66
C ASP A 18 -62.03 46.21 -41.10
N TRP A 19 -62.08 46.48 -42.41
CA TRP A 19 -61.64 47.63 -43.23
C TRP A 19 -60.24 47.46 -43.90
N GLN A 20 -60.13 46.98 -45.16
CA GLN A 20 -60.44 47.63 -46.46
C GLN A 20 -59.74 48.99 -46.60
N ASP A 21 -58.98 49.32 -47.63
CA ASP A 21 -59.20 49.32 -49.10
C ASP A 21 -57.82 49.78 -49.66
N ARG A 22 -57.27 49.41 -50.83
CA ARG A 22 -57.81 49.60 -52.17
C ARG A 22 -56.79 49.07 -53.19
N GLN A 23 -57.33 48.44 -54.22
CA GLN A 23 -56.66 47.86 -55.39
C GLN A 23 -56.04 48.93 -56.31
N ASP A 24 -55.04 48.54 -57.10
CA ASP A 24 -55.07 48.80 -58.54
C ASP A 24 -54.29 47.75 -59.36
N ARG A 25 -54.88 47.47 -60.53
CA ARG A 25 -54.63 46.50 -61.63
C ARG A 25 -53.17 46.48 -62.15
N GLN A 26 -52.65 45.46 -62.86
CA GLN A 26 -53.17 44.88 -64.12
C GLN A 26 -52.38 43.62 -64.56
N GLU A 27 -52.95 42.89 -65.53
CA GLU A 27 -52.75 41.50 -66.01
C GLU A 27 -51.36 41.11 -66.60
N ASN A 28 -51.01 39.80 -66.61
CA ASN A 28 -51.00 38.86 -67.78
C ASN A 28 -50.25 37.51 -67.45
N PRO A 29 -50.16 36.48 -68.34
CA PRO A 29 -50.44 35.07 -68.01
C PRO A 29 -49.20 34.17 -67.82
N ALA A 30 -49.43 32.95 -67.32
CA ALA A 30 -48.42 31.94 -66.96
C ALA A 30 -47.55 31.41 -68.13
N PRO A 31 -46.33 30.92 -67.82
CA PRO A 31 -45.96 29.60 -68.32
C PRO A 31 -45.21 28.69 -67.31
N ARG A 32 -45.68 27.43 -67.26
CA ARG A 32 -44.99 26.13 -67.10
C ARG A 32 -43.71 25.98 -66.23
N ARG A 33 -43.85 25.06 -65.25
CA ARG A 33 -42.87 24.14 -64.60
C ARG A 33 -41.37 24.44 -64.81
N GLY A 34 -40.71 24.87 -63.73
CA GLY A 34 -39.28 24.70 -63.49
C GLY A 34 -39.06 23.78 -62.28
N ALA A 35 -38.14 22.83 -62.41
CA ALA A 35 -37.82 21.79 -61.44
C ALA A 35 -37.44 22.36 -60.05
N GLU A 36 -37.97 21.73 -59.00
CA GLU A 36 -37.59 21.96 -57.61
C GLU A 36 -36.15 21.45 -57.39
N ALA A 37 -35.25 22.34 -56.98
CA ALA A 37 -33.85 21.99 -56.69
C ALA A 37 -33.77 21.08 -55.45
N PRO A 38 -32.88 20.07 -55.41
CA PRO A 38 -32.77 19.18 -54.26
C PRO A 38 -32.22 19.94 -53.03
N PRO A 39 -32.59 19.53 -51.80
CA PRO A 39 -32.25 20.29 -50.61
C PRO A 39 -30.74 20.29 -50.33
N ARG A 40 -30.23 21.44 -49.86
CA ARG A 40 -28.84 21.70 -49.45
C ARG A 40 -28.41 20.92 -48.18
N GLY A 41 -28.73 19.62 -48.08
CA GLY A 41 -28.42 18.79 -46.92
C GLY A 41 -26.96 18.30 -46.84
N GLY A 42 -26.28 18.18 -48.00
CA GLY A 42 -24.91 17.66 -48.06
C GLY A 42 -23.85 18.59 -47.44
N ASP A 43 -24.02 19.91 -47.60
CA ASP A 43 -23.09 20.91 -47.08
C ASP A 43 -23.16 21.06 -45.56
N ARG A 44 -24.36 20.94 -45.00
CA ARG A 44 -24.58 20.99 -43.55
C ARG A 44 -23.96 19.76 -42.88
N ARG A 45 -24.20 18.57 -43.45
CA ARG A 45 -23.61 17.31 -42.97
C ARG A 45 -22.08 17.31 -43.09
N ARG A 46 -21.50 17.85 -44.18
CA ARG A 46 -20.04 18.01 -44.32
C ARG A 46 -19.44 18.98 -43.30
N ARG A 47 -20.13 20.07 -42.98
CA ARG A 47 -19.71 21.03 -41.93
C ARG A 47 -19.77 20.40 -40.54
N GLU A 48 -20.83 19.66 -40.24
CA GLU A 48 -20.98 18.91 -38.98
C GLU A 48 -19.87 17.86 -38.81
N TRP A 49 -19.59 17.06 -39.85
CA TRP A 49 -18.50 16.08 -39.82
C TRP A 49 -17.12 16.73 -39.64
N ARG A 50 -16.88 17.89 -40.26
CA ARG A 50 -15.65 18.66 -40.05
C ARG A 50 -15.55 19.19 -38.63
N GLN A 51 -16.65 19.69 -38.08
CA GLN A 51 -16.70 20.19 -36.70
C GLN A 51 -16.44 19.06 -35.70
N VAL A 52 -17.07 17.90 -35.88
CA VAL A 52 -16.80 16.69 -35.08
C VAL A 52 -15.33 16.29 -35.20
N ALA A 53 -14.77 16.23 -36.40
CA ALA A 53 -13.36 15.88 -36.60
C ALA A 53 -12.42 16.86 -35.89
N TRP A 54 -12.69 18.16 -35.93
CA TRP A 54 -11.89 19.18 -35.25
C TRP A 54 -12.00 19.10 -33.72
N ILE A 55 -13.21 18.89 -33.19
CA ILE A 55 -13.42 18.71 -31.76
C ILE A 55 -12.70 17.44 -31.29
N THR A 56 -12.83 16.34 -32.02
CA THR A 56 -12.14 15.07 -31.71
C THR A 56 -10.63 15.25 -31.76
N ALA A 57 -10.09 15.90 -32.79
CA ALA A 57 -8.66 16.19 -32.88
C ALA A 57 -8.18 17.09 -31.72
N GLY A 58 -8.96 18.10 -31.36
CA GLY A 58 -8.68 18.97 -30.21
C GLY A 58 -8.72 18.22 -28.88
N ALA A 59 -9.68 17.31 -28.69
CA ALA A 59 -9.78 16.47 -27.50
C ALA A 59 -8.63 15.46 -27.41
N ILE A 60 -8.23 14.84 -28.53
CA ILE A 60 -7.06 13.96 -28.60
C ILE A 60 -5.78 14.74 -28.26
N ALA A 61 -5.60 15.94 -28.84
CA ALA A 61 -4.47 16.79 -28.53
C ALA A 61 -4.45 17.20 -27.06
N LEU A 62 -5.59 17.61 -26.50
CA LEU A 62 -5.73 17.95 -25.08
C LEU A 62 -5.42 16.75 -24.18
N TYR A 63 -5.87 15.55 -24.54
CA TYR A 63 -5.54 14.31 -23.83
C TYR A 63 -4.02 14.08 -23.80
N PHE A 64 -3.33 14.16 -24.94
CA PHE A 64 -1.89 13.98 -24.98
C PHE A 64 -1.10 15.10 -24.29
N VAL A 65 -1.56 16.35 -24.38
CA VAL A 65 -0.98 17.48 -23.62
C VAL A 65 -1.16 17.28 -22.12
N ALA A 66 -2.37 16.93 -21.67
CA ALA A 66 -2.63 16.62 -20.26
C ALA A 66 -1.79 15.43 -19.77
N ARG A 67 -1.53 14.44 -20.64
CA ARG A 67 -0.67 13.30 -20.35
C ARG A 67 0.82 13.65 -20.34
N TRP A 68 1.23 14.68 -21.07
CA TRP A 68 2.61 15.16 -21.19
C TRP A 68 2.97 16.22 -20.16
N LEU A 69 1.97 16.92 -19.60
CA LEU A 69 2.16 17.76 -18.43
C LEU A 69 2.74 16.91 -17.30
N PRO A 70 3.76 17.40 -16.56
CA PRO A 70 4.24 16.75 -15.35
C PRO A 70 3.14 16.86 -14.30
N THR A 71 2.16 15.97 -14.34
CA THR A 71 1.38 15.67 -13.16
C THR A 71 2.40 15.13 -12.17
N GLY A 72 2.44 15.65 -10.94
CA GLY A 72 3.33 15.16 -9.87
C GLY A 72 3.02 13.72 -9.44
N THR A 73 2.48 12.90 -10.34
CA THR A 73 1.95 11.56 -10.17
C THR A 73 2.43 10.64 -11.28
N ASN A 74 3.69 10.77 -11.71
CA ASN A 74 4.41 9.61 -12.26
C ASN A 74 4.83 8.69 -11.09
N LEU A 75 3.84 8.29 -10.28
CA LEU A 75 3.97 7.17 -9.36
C LEU A 75 4.00 5.94 -10.29
N SER A 76 5.06 5.14 -10.20
CA SER A 76 5.05 3.83 -10.83
C SER A 76 3.79 3.06 -10.43
N HIS A 77 3.17 2.35 -11.36
CA HIS A 77 1.95 1.58 -11.19
C HIS A 77 2.05 0.47 -10.13
N ALA A 78 2.00 0.88 -8.87
CA ALA A 78 1.58 0.11 -7.71
C ALA A 78 0.44 0.94 -7.07
N ASP A 79 -0.63 1.15 -7.84
CA ASP A 79 -1.74 2.02 -7.47
C ASP A 79 -2.74 1.26 -6.58
N PHE A 80 -2.60 1.34 -5.26
CA PHE A 80 -3.58 0.74 -4.33
C PHE A 80 -4.35 1.85 -3.64
N ALA A 81 -5.60 2.09 -4.06
CA ALA A 81 -6.49 3.02 -3.39
C ALA A 81 -7.16 2.31 -2.22
N ALA A 82 -7.01 2.82 -1.00
CA ALA A 82 -7.97 2.50 0.05
C ALA A 82 -9.34 3.01 -0.38
N GLY A 83 -10.36 2.13 -0.37
CA GLY A 83 -11.71 2.43 -0.86
C GLY A 83 -12.46 3.51 -0.06
N SER A 84 -11.87 4.09 0.99
CA SER A 84 -12.52 5.05 1.87
C SER A 84 -11.50 6.03 2.47
N ARG A 85 -11.91 7.29 2.67
CA ARG A 85 -11.13 8.27 3.43
C ARG A 85 -11.10 7.87 4.92
N PRO A 86 -9.96 8.01 5.62
CA PRO A 86 -9.92 7.75 7.06
C PRO A 86 -10.93 8.62 7.82
N GLY A 87 -11.75 7.99 8.66
CA GLY A 87 -12.73 8.65 9.52
C GLY A 87 -14.20 8.53 9.09
N GLU A 88 -14.51 8.04 7.89
CA GLU A 88 -15.88 7.66 7.51
C GLU A 88 -16.07 6.15 7.65
N GLY A 89 -16.82 5.72 8.67
CA GLY A 89 -17.44 4.38 8.69
C GLY A 89 -16.61 3.20 9.22
N GLY A 90 -15.88 3.35 10.34
CA GLY A 90 -15.37 2.18 11.09
C GLY A 90 -14.23 1.40 10.43
N VAL A 91 -13.56 2.00 9.45
CA VAL A 91 -12.39 1.46 8.75
C VAL A 91 -11.20 1.51 9.71
N SER A 92 -10.68 0.36 10.11
CA SER A 92 -9.50 0.24 10.96
C SER A 92 -8.25 0.68 10.20
N ALA A 93 -7.18 1.08 10.90
CA ALA A 93 -5.91 1.41 10.24
C ALA A 93 -5.34 0.22 9.43
N LEU A 94 -5.79 -1.00 9.71
CA LEU A 94 -5.49 -2.23 8.96
C LEU A 94 -6.21 -2.30 7.61
N ASP A 95 -7.44 -1.78 7.51
CA ASP A 95 -8.27 -1.82 6.30
C ASP A 95 -7.77 -0.89 5.18
N LEU A 96 -6.82 0.01 5.47
CA LEU A 96 -6.24 0.92 4.49
C LEU A 96 -5.16 0.26 3.61
N CYS A 97 -4.65 -0.90 4.02
CA CYS A 97 -3.78 -1.74 3.19
C CYS A 97 -4.61 -2.91 2.65
N ASP A 98 -5.24 -2.71 1.49
CA ASP A 98 -6.12 -3.63 0.76
C ASP A 98 -5.96 -5.11 1.15
N PRO A 99 -6.86 -5.65 2.01
CA PRO A 99 -6.87 -7.06 2.38
C PRO A 99 -6.99 -8.01 1.18
N ALA A 100 -7.43 -7.50 0.02
CA ALA A 100 -7.59 -8.27 -1.21
C ALA A 100 -6.30 -8.34 -2.06
N ASN A 101 -5.22 -7.66 -1.70
CA ASN A 101 -3.94 -7.76 -2.41
C ASN A 101 -2.71 -7.83 -1.48
N PRO A 102 -2.62 -8.86 -0.61
CA PRO A 102 -1.45 -9.07 0.20
C PRO A 102 -0.33 -9.62 -0.70
N GLN A 103 0.52 -8.77 -1.24
CA GLN A 103 1.52 -9.17 -2.21
C GLN A 103 2.94 -8.84 -1.76
N PHE A 104 3.89 -9.64 -2.23
CA PHE A 104 5.29 -9.27 -2.19
C PHE A 104 5.59 -8.18 -3.23
N LEU A 105 6.24 -7.11 -2.80
CA LEU A 105 6.55 -5.95 -3.62
C LEU A 105 8.05 -5.96 -3.97
N PRO A 106 8.44 -6.19 -5.23
CA PRO A 106 9.85 -6.12 -5.64
C PRO A 106 10.28 -4.65 -5.78
N VAL A 107 10.48 -3.96 -4.65
CA VAL A 107 10.76 -2.50 -4.59
C VAL A 107 11.91 -2.09 -5.51
N MET A 108 12.98 -2.89 -5.61
CA MET A 108 14.13 -2.60 -6.48
C MET A 108 13.80 -2.64 -7.98
N ALA A 109 12.76 -3.38 -8.38
CA ALA A 109 12.32 -3.45 -9.77
C ALA A 109 11.43 -2.26 -10.16
N VAL A 110 11.02 -1.44 -9.19
CA VAL A 110 10.04 -0.38 -9.35
C VAL A 110 10.67 0.97 -9.04
N ARG A 111 10.55 1.94 -9.95
CA ARG A 111 11.08 3.28 -9.69
C ARG A 111 10.17 4.03 -8.73
N SER A 112 10.63 4.23 -7.49
CA SER A 112 9.91 5.05 -6.53
C SER A 112 9.81 6.51 -7.01
N PRO A 113 8.64 7.15 -6.87
CA PRO A 113 8.45 8.58 -7.10
C PRO A 113 8.98 9.43 -5.93
N VAL A 114 9.51 8.78 -4.89
CA VAL A 114 10.11 9.41 -3.71
C VAL A 114 11.62 9.26 -3.78
N SER A 115 12.33 10.38 -3.67
CA SER A 115 13.77 10.39 -3.51
C SER A 115 14.11 10.28 -2.02
N THR A 116 15.07 9.42 -1.73
CA THR A 116 15.49 9.09 -0.38
C THR A 116 16.98 9.32 -0.22
N THR A 117 17.37 9.94 0.88
CA THR A 117 18.76 9.94 1.32
C THR A 117 18.81 9.44 2.75
N LEU A 118 19.89 8.73 3.09
CA LEU A 118 20.12 8.22 4.44
C LEU A 118 21.50 8.66 4.89
N ARG A 119 21.56 9.23 6.08
CA ARG A 119 22.82 9.63 6.73
C ARG A 119 22.85 9.09 8.14
N SER A 120 24.05 8.88 8.67
CA SER A 120 24.28 8.53 10.06
C SER A 120 25.25 9.53 10.69
N ASP A 121 25.21 9.66 12.02
CA ASP A 121 26.08 10.59 12.75
C ASP A 121 27.58 10.15 12.74
N GLY A 122 27.86 8.95 12.22
CA GLY A 122 29.17 8.38 11.97
C GLY A 122 29.05 7.02 11.27
N PRO A 123 30.16 6.33 10.95
CA PRO A 123 30.11 4.98 10.41
C PRO A 123 29.35 4.04 11.36
N ALA A 124 28.34 3.35 10.85
CA ALA A 124 27.63 2.34 11.62
C ALA A 124 28.53 1.12 11.87
N VAL A 125 28.50 0.58 13.08
CA VAL A 125 29.33 -0.57 13.49
C VAL A 125 28.43 -1.59 14.19
N ALA A 126 28.59 -2.87 13.84
CA ALA A 126 27.87 -3.95 14.51
C ALA A 126 28.12 -3.93 16.03
N GLY A 127 27.07 -4.13 16.81
CA GLY A 127 27.07 -4.08 18.28
C GLY A 127 27.05 -2.66 18.87
N LYS A 128 27.03 -1.60 18.06
CA LYS A 128 26.95 -0.21 18.54
C LYS A 128 25.69 0.48 18.06
N GLU A 129 25.01 1.17 18.98
CA GLU A 129 23.87 2.02 18.60
C GLU A 129 24.36 3.11 17.64
N SER A 130 23.65 3.27 16.53
CA SER A 130 23.85 4.31 15.55
C SER A 130 22.54 5.07 15.34
N ARG A 131 22.65 6.40 15.27
CA ARG A 131 21.55 7.28 14.90
C ARG A 131 21.58 7.53 13.39
N PHE A 132 20.41 7.44 12.78
CA PHE A 132 20.20 7.62 11.35
C PHE A 132 19.18 8.74 11.11
N VAL A 133 19.36 9.47 10.03
CA VAL A 133 18.40 10.43 9.50
C VAL A 133 18.08 10.05 8.06
N LEU A 134 16.84 9.67 7.85
CA LEU A 134 16.23 9.41 6.56
C LEU A 134 15.56 10.70 6.07
N SER A 135 15.88 11.16 4.86
CA SER A 135 15.17 12.29 4.24
C SER A 135 14.32 11.78 3.09
N LEU A 136 13.01 12.07 3.13
CA LEU A 136 12.06 11.71 2.09
C LEU A 136 11.61 12.97 1.34
N THR A 137 11.69 12.93 0.01
CA THR A 137 11.23 14.03 -0.85
C THR A 137 10.47 13.50 -2.05
N THR A 138 9.47 14.23 -2.52
CA THR A 138 8.79 13.90 -3.78
C THR A 138 9.73 14.09 -4.97
N ALA A 139 9.37 13.57 -6.14
CA ALA A 139 10.09 13.82 -7.39
C ALA A 139 10.27 15.31 -7.74
N SER A 140 9.43 16.21 -7.19
CA SER A 140 9.55 17.66 -7.36
C SER A 140 10.43 18.34 -6.30
N GLY A 141 10.99 17.57 -5.35
CA GLY A 141 11.80 18.07 -4.24
C GLY A 141 11.02 18.56 -3.03
N LYS A 142 9.68 18.37 -2.97
CA LYS A 142 8.91 18.71 -1.77
C LYS A 142 9.29 17.73 -0.64
N PRO A 143 9.70 18.18 0.56
CA PRO A 143 9.87 17.31 1.71
C PRO A 143 8.57 16.58 2.06
N ILE A 144 8.67 15.30 2.47
CA ILE A 144 7.52 14.50 2.94
C ILE A 144 7.61 14.42 4.45
N GLY A 145 6.87 15.31 5.11
CA GLY A 145 6.83 15.42 6.57
C GLY A 145 5.68 14.64 7.21
N PRO A 146 5.55 14.70 8.54
CA PRO A 146 4.51 13.97 9.26
C PRO A 146 3.08 14.37 8.86
N ASP A 147 2.83 15.60 8.44
CA ASP A 147 1.49 16.05 8.04
C ASP A 147 1.11 15.59 6.62
N ASP A 148 2.07 15.06 5.87
CA ASP A 148 1.85 14.50 4.54
C ASP A 148 1.43 13.02 4.58
N LEU A 149 1.50 12.36 5.74
CA LEU A 149 1.30 10.92 5.89
C LEU A 149 0.11 10.56 6.78
N PHE A 150 -0.65 9.55 6.39
CA PHE A 150 -1.65 8.94 7.25
C PHE A 150 -1.00 8.13 8.38
N LEU A 151 -1.73 7.99 9.49
CA LEU A 151 -1.42 7.01 10.52
C LEU A 151 -1.94 5.64 10.05
N VAL A 152 -1.03 4.68 9.91
CA VAL A 152 -1.31 3.30 9.54
C VAL A 152 -0.65 2.42 10.59
N HIS A 153 -1.35 1.42 11.14
CA HIS A 153 -0.82 0.58 12.22
C HIS A 153 -0.21 1.41 13.36
N THR A 154 -0.95 2.43 13.83
CA THR A 154 -0.52 3.39 14.88
C THR A 154 0.68 4.28 14.55
N GLN A 155 1.26 4.22 13.35
CA GLN A 155 2.51 4.91 12.99
C GLN A 155 2.42 5.58 11.62
N LYS A 156 3.28 6.57 11.36
CA LYS A 156 3.26 7.31 10.07
C LYS A 156 4.17 6.70 9.01
N LEU A 157 5.21 6.01 9.44
CA LEU A 157 6.29 5.50 8.60
C LEU A 157 6.81 4.20 9.21
N HIS A 158 6.85 3.16 8.39
CA HIS A 158 7.36 1.83 8.76
C HIS A 158 8.68 1.58 8.05
N LEU A 159 9.72 1.27 8.80
CA LEU A 159 11.05 0.94 8.27
C LEU A 159 11.32 -0.54 8.48
N MET A 160 11.48 -1.26 7.37
CA MET A 160 11.87 -2.66 7.34
C MET A 160 13.35 -2.72 6.95
N ILE A 161 14.20 -3.00 7.93
CA ILE A 161 15.66 -2.93 7.79
C ILE A 161 16.24 -4.33 7.94
N VAL A 162 17.01 -4.81 6.97
CA VAL A 162 17.54 -6.17 6.97
C VAL A 162 18.97 -6.28 6.45
N ASP A 163 19.77 -7.10 7.12
CA ASP A 163 21.16 -7.39 6.76
C ASP A 163 21.30 -8.39 5.58
N PRO A 164 22.49 -8.58 5.01
CA PRO A 164 22.72 -9.55 3.92
C PRO A 164 22.43 -11.00 4.23
N THR A 165 22.47 -11.41 5.49
CA THR A 165 22.23 -12.79 5.89
C THR A 165 20.75 -13.08 6.15
N LEU A 166 19.89 -12.06 6.16
CA LEU A 166 18.49 -12.15 6.60
C LEU A 166 18.34 -12.67 8.04
N GLU A 167 19.35 -12.45 8.89
CA GLU A 167 19.36 -12.89 10.30
C GLU A 167 19.31 -11.71 11.27
N ASP A 168 19.48 -10.47 10.80
CA ASP A 168 19.30 -9.24 11.57
C ASP A 168 18.28 -8.33 10.87
N TYR A 169 17.04 -8.41 11.35
CA TYR A 169 15.91 -7.62 10.91
C TYR A 169 15.46 -6.65 12.01
N ARG A 170 15.00 -5.46 11.62
CA ARG A 170 14.31 -4.49 12.47
C ARG A 170 13.09 -3.90 11.78
N HIS A 171 11.98 -3.83 12.50
CA HIS A 171 10.83 -3.00 12.17
C HIS A 171 10.89 -1.75 13.05
N LEU A 172 11.13 -0.58 12.47
CA LEU A 172 11.25 0.67 13.24
C LEU A 172 10.25 1.71 12.74
N HIS A 173 9.84 2.60 13.64
CA HIS A 173 9.03 3.78 13.33
C HIS A 173 9.84 5.01 13.68
N PRO A 174 10.33 5.76 12.69
CA PRO A 174 11.16 6.93 12.95
C PRO A 174 10.31 8.10 13.40
N GLU A 175 10.91 8.98 14.20
CA GLU A 175 10.31 10.23 14.64
C GLU A 175 10.65 11.36 13.66
N PRO A 176 9.83 12.42 13.54
CA PRO A 176 10.20 13.60 12.77
C PRO A 176 11.54 14.20 13.23
N GLY A 177 12.38 14.57 12.27
CA GLY A 177 13.68 15.20 12.51
C GLY A 177 13.61 16.72 12.66
N GLU A 178 14.78 17.36 12.68
CA GLU A 178 14.90 18.81 12.88
C GLU A 178 14.44 19.62 11.65
N ARG A 179 14.56 19.04 10.44
CA ARG A 179 14.14 19.68 9.19
C ARG A 179 12.94 18.95 8.60
N GLU A 180 12.12 19.67 7.85
CA GLU A 180 11.01 19.06 7.10
C GLU A 180 11.50 17.92 6.21
N GLY A 181 10.74 16.83 6.20
CA GLY A 181 11.07 15.61 5.46
C GLY A 181 12.15 14.74 6.08
N GLU A 182 12.77 15.15 7.20
CA GLU A 182 13.68 14.31 7.95
C GLU A 182 12.93 13.42 8.94
N TRP A 183 13.41 12.19 9.05
CA TRP A 183 12.90 11.13 9.91
C TRP A 183 14.09 10.48 10.61
N VAL A 184 14.04 10.39 11.93
CA VAL A 184 15.14 9.99 12.79
C VAL A 184 14.82 8.65 13.43
N PHE A 185 15.76 7.71 13.36
CA PHE A 185 15.67 6.46 14.10
C PHE A 185 17.03 6.06 14.65
N ARG A 186 17.01 5.17 15.63
CA ARG A 186 18.19 4.56 16.24
C ARG A 186 18.09 3.06 16.11
N MET A 187 19.23 2.43 15.86
CA MET A 187 19.32 0.98 15.94
C MET A 187 20.73 0.55 16.31
N THR A 188 20.82 -0.66 16.86
CA THR A 188 22.08 -1.35 17.09
C THR A 188 22.13 -2.54 16.12
N PRO A 189 22.79 -2.41 14.96
CA PRO A 189 22.99 -3.52 14.03
C PRO A 189 23.75 -4.64 14.74
N GLN A 190 23.36 -5.90 14.53
CA GLN A 190 24.03 -7.05 15.14
C GLN A 190 25.10 -7.66 14.23
N ARG A 191 25.07 -7.32 12.94
CA ARG A 191 25.97 -7.87 11.92
C ARG A 191 26.61 -6.74 11.10
N GLY A 192 27.75 -7.05 10.48
CA GLY A 192 28.34 -6.18 9.46
C GLY A 192 27.77 -6.52 8.08
N GLY A 193 27.88 -5.59 7.15
CA GLY A 193 27.44 -5.75 5.76
C GLY A 193 26.62 -4.58 5.25
N ASP A 194 26.17 -4.69 3.99
CA ASP A 194 25.32 -3.68 3.36
C ASP A 194 23.85 -3.96 3.69
N TYR A 195 23.32 -3.21 4.64
CA TYR A 195 21.92 -3.30 5.04
C TYR A 195 21.04 -2.61 4.02
N ARG A 196 19.83 -3.15 3.85
CA ARG A 196 18.76 -2.51 3.09
C ARG A 196 17.66 -2.05 4.01
N LEU A 197 17.17 -0.86 3.73
CA LEU A 197 16.02 -0.26 4.39
C LEU A 197 14.92 -0.07 3.34
N PHE A 198 13.73 -0.57 3.65
CA PHE A 198 12.50 -0.26 2.92
C PHE A 198 11.60 0.58 3.81
N ALA A 199 11.12 1.69 3.26
CA ALA A 199 10.17 2.58 3.90
C ALA A 199 8.78 2.33 3.31
N ASP A 200 7.79 2.09 4.15
CA ASP A 200 6.38 1.91 3.81
C ASP A 200 5.54 3.00 4.50
N PHE A 201 4.77 3.74 3.70
CA PHE A 201 3.98 4.88 4.14
C PHE A 201 2.86 5.21 3.16
N MET A 202 1.86 5.97 3.62
CA MET A 202 0.72 6.37 2.80
C MET A 202 0.55 7.88 2.79
N PRO A 203 0.83 8.56 1.66
CA PRO A 203 0.59 10.00 1.56
C PRO A 203 -0.89 10.35 1.64
N VAL A 204 -1.22 11.40 2.40
CA VAL A 204 -2.57 11.96 2.52
C VAL A 204 -3.12 12.41 1.16
N ALA A 205 -2.26 12.96 0.31
CA ALA A 205 -2.63 13.48 -0.99
C ALA A 205 -3.18 12.41 -1.95
N THR A 206 -2.77 11.16 -1.79
CA THR A 206 -3.13 10.06 -2.69
C THR A 206 -3.98 9.00 -2.04
N GLY A 207 -3.84 8.78 -0.72
CA GLY A 207 -4.44 7.63 -0.03
C GLY A 207 -3.97 6.29 -0.59
N ARG A 208 -2.75 6.24 -1.13
CA ARG A 208 -2.12 5.05 -1.70
C ARG A 208 -0.81 4.75 -1.02
N GLY A 209 -0.56 3.50 -0.67
CA GLY A 209 0.74 3.06 -0.15
C GLY A 209 1.86 3.39 -1.15
N LEU A 210 2.95 3.96 -0.65
CA LEU A 210 4.17 4.22 -1.39
C LEU A 210 5.35 3.62 -0.64
N TYR A 211 6.36 3.28 -1.44
CA TYR A 211 7.57 2.64 -0.94
C TYR A 211 8.79 3.44 -1.35
N ALA A 212 9.78 3.48 -0.48
CA ALA A 212 11.09 4.00 -0.79
C ALA A 212 12.16 3.05 -0.24
N MET A 213 13.39 3.20 -0.73
CA MET A 213 14.50 2.38 -0.26
C MET A 213 15.78 3.18 -0.07
N ALA A 214 16.62 2.69 0.82
CA ALA A 214 17.98 3.14 1.00
C ALA A 214 18.89 1.95 1.36
N GLU A 215 20.18 2.12 1.14
CA GLU A 215 21.20 1.17 1.59
C GLU A 215 22.21 1.92 2.45
N PHE A 216 22.82 1.21 3.40
CA PHE A 216 23.91 1.73 4.21
C PHE A 216 24.83 0.60 4.65
N ALA A 217 26.12 0.90 4.73
CA ALA A 217 27.13 -0.05 5.16
C ALA A 217 27.25 -0.06 6.69
N VAL A 218 27.35 -1.25 7.27
CA VAL A 218 27.69 -1.46 8.67
C VAL A 218 29.04 -2.17 8.73
N ALA A 219 30.01 -1.55 9.39
CA ALA A 219 31.30 -2.18 9.63
C ALA A 219 31.15 -3.36 10.59
N ALA A 220 31.94 -4.42 10.38
CA ALA A 220 32.05 -5.49 11.36
C ALA A 220 32.50 -4.91 12.72
N GLY A 221 31.84 -5.32 13.79
CA GLY A 221 32.29 -5.01 15.13
C GLY A 221 33.68 -5.60 15.36
N GLY A 222 34.54 -4.88 16.09
CA GLY A 222 35.79 -5.48 16.56
C GLY A 222 35.48 -6.71 17.41
N SER A 223 36.25 -7.79 17.24
CA SER A 223 36.17 -9.04 18.01
C SER A 223 36.63 -8.85 19.46
N GLY A 224 36.07 -7.87 20.17
CA GLY A 224 36.27 -7.64 21.59
C GLY A 224 35.25 -8.44 22.38
N ASP A 225 35.70 -9.57 22.91
CA ASP A 225 35.12 -10.33 24.01
C ASP A 225 33.64 -10.72 23.86
N ALA A 226 33.43 -11.84 23.18
CA ALA A 226 32.28 -12.72 23.39
C ALA A 226 32.37 -13.47 24.74
N ASP A 227 32.84 -12.79 25.79
CA ASP A 227 32.74 -13.24 27.17
C ASP A 227 31.85 -12.24 27.92
N GLY A 228 30.60 -12.66 28.13
CA GLY A 228 29.58 -11.87 28.77
C GLY A 228 30.01 -11.35 30.15
N LYS A 229 30.22 -10.05 30.25
CA LYS A 229 30.07 -9.20 31.45
C LYS A 229 30.31 -7.73 31.07
N GLY A 230 29.38 -7.16 30.31
CA GLY A 230 29.24 -5.72 30.15
C GLY A 230 28.00 -5.26 30.91
N GLU A 231 28.20 -4.41 31.91
CA GLU A 231 27.16 -3.93 32.83
C GLU A 231 26.00 -3.24 32.11
N ALA A 232 24.81 -3.52 32.62
CA ALA A 232 23.52 -3.08 32.10
C ALA A 232 23.38 -1.55 32.10
N GLY A 233 23.14 -1.01 30.92
CA GLY A 233 22.57 0.33 30.71
C GLY A 233 21.51 0.26 29.62
N GLY A 234 20.24 0.19 30.03
CA GLY A 234 19.06 0.34 29.16
C GLY A 234 18.37 -0.97 28.78
N GLU A 235 17.12 -1.14 29.21
CA GLU A 235 16.26 -2.33 29.04
C GLU A 235 16.08 -2.80 27.57
N SER A 236 16.42 -1.99 26.56
CA SER A 236 16.35 -2.39 25.14
C SER A 236 17.49 -3.32 24.67
N ALA A 237 18.63 -3.37 25.37
CA ALA A 237 19.80 -4.13 24.89
C ALA A 237 19.70 -5.65 25.13
N SER A 238 18.78 -6.11 26.00
CA SER A 238 18.68 -7.51 26.42
C SER A 238 17.81 -8.40 25.54
N LEU A 239 17.06 -7.85 24.57
CA LEU A 239 15.95 -8.57 23.92
C LEU A 239 16.29 -9.22 22.56
N PHE A 240 17.43 -8.88 21.95
CA PHE A 240 17.68 -9.21 20.54
C PHE A 240 18.92 -10.08 20.31
N ARG A 241 18.90 -11.34 20.75
CA ARG A 241 19.72 -12.38 20.09
C ARG A 241 19.18 -12.56 18.67
N SER A 242 19.98 -12.35 17.62
CA SER A 242 19.59 -12.71 16.25
C SER A 242 19.19 -14.19 16.23
N GLY A 243 17.93 -14.47 15.92
CA GLY A 243 17.36 -15.81 16.01
C GLY A 243 17.95 -16.69 14.93
N ARG A 244 18.42 -17.88 15.31
CA ARG A 244 18.68 -18.97 14.37
C ARG A 244 17.43 -19.17 13.50
N LEU A 245 17.60 -19.33 12.18
CA LEU A 245 16.49 -19.64 11.28
C LEU A 245 15.70 -20.84 11.82
N ALA A 246 14.36 -20.74 11.75
CA ALA A 246 13.48 -21.82 12.12
C ALA A 246 13.75 -23.07 11.25
N GLU A 247 13.62 -24.26 11.85
CA GLU A 247 13.88 -25.54 11.18
C GLU A 247 12.57 -26.17 10.68
N LYS A 248 12.62 -26.87 9.54
CA LYS A 248 11.45 -27.60 9.03
C LYS A 248 11.10 -28.74 10.00
N ALA A 249 9.87 -28.76 10.49
CA ALA A 249 9.41 -29.81 11.40
C ALA A 249 9.25 -31.13 10.64
N ARG A 250 9.92 -32.18 11.15
CA ARG A 250 9.94 -33.51 10.52
C ARG A 250 8.53 -34.06 10.32
N GLY A 251 8.23 -34.50 9.10
CA GLY A 251 6.93 -35.09 8.75
C GLY A 251 5.80 -34.08 8.58
N THR A 252 6.06 -32.77 8.71
CA THR A 252 5.08 -31.71 8.48
C THR A 252 5.59 -30.74 7.42
N GLY A 253 4.66 -29.94 6.88
CA GLY A 253 4.99 -28.79 6.04
C GLY A 253 5.45 -27.57 6.84
N ALA A 254 5.36 -27.59 8.16
CA ALA A 254 5.59 -26.44 9.01
C ALA A 254 7.08 -26.17 9.28
N THR A 255 7.40 -24.91 9.51
CA THR A 255 8.70 -24.45 9.97
C THR A 255 8.56 -23.99 11.43
N VAL A 256 9.50 -24.38 12.27
CA VAL A 256 9.39 -24.23 13.72
C VAL A 256 10.64 -23.58 14.30
N ALA A 257 10.43 -22.58 15.15
CA ALA A 257 11.46 -22.00 15.99
C ALA A 257 11.12 -22.19 17.46
N VAL A 258 12.13 -22.41 18.29
CA VAL A 258 11.98 -22.43 19.74
C VAL A 258 12.91 -21.37 20.31
N ARG A 259 12.36 -20.50 21.15
CA ARG A 259 13.09 -19.38 21.72
C ARG A 259 12.41 -18.88 22.99
N ASP A 260 13.22 -18.57 23.99
CA ASP A 260 12.80 -17.91 25.23
C ASP A 260 11.59 -18.61 25.92
N GLY A 261 11.55 -19.96 25.83
CA GLY A 261 10.50 -20.78 26.41
C GLY A 261 9.19 -20.85 25.61
N TYR A 262 9.19 -20.38 24.36
CA TYR A 262 8.08 -20.47 23.43
C TYR A 262 8.45 -21.25 22.18
N ARG A 263 7.49 -22.00 21.66
CA ARG A 263 7.53 -22.65 20.36
C ARG A 263 6.65 -21.87 19.40
N PHE A 264 7.26 -21.44 18.31
CA PHE A 264 6.63 -20.73 17.21
C PHE A 264 6.58 -21.62 15.98
N GLU A 265 5.44 -21.63 15.30
CA GLU A 265 5.22 -22.45 14.12
C GLU A 265 4.62 -21.62 12.99
N LEU A 266 5.20 -21.72 11.80
CA LEU A 266 4.65 -21.15 10.58
C LEU A 266 4.38 -22.27 9.58
N SER A 267 3.16 -22.35 9.06
CA SER A 267 2.75 -23.35 8.08
C SER A 267 1.93 -22.72 6.97
N ALA A 268 2.02 -23.27 5.76
CA ALA A 268 1.14 -22.89 4.65
C ALA A 268 -0.03 -23.87 4.56
N SER A 269 -1.24 -23.37 4.30
CA SER A 269 -2.46 -24.20 4.15
C SER A 269 -2.38 -25.18 2.97
N ALA A 270 -1.64 -24.81 1.92
CA ALA A 270 -1.35 -25.65 0.76
C ALA A 270 0.16 -25.72 0.51
N GLN A 271 0.66 -26.90 0.15
CA GLN A 271 2.06 -27.12 -0.18
C GLN A 271 2.25 -27.81 -1.54
N PRO A 272 3.28 -27.44 -2.32
CA PRO A 272 4.18 -26.30 -2.07
C PRO A 272 3.46 -24.95 -2.22
N VAL A 273 3.96 -23.91 -1.56
CA VAL A 273 3.57 -22.53 -1.89
C VAL A 273 4.07 -22.24 -3.31
N ARG A 274 3.23 -21.63 -4.16
CA ARG A 274 3.53 -21.43 -5.58
C ARG A 274 3.52 -19.97 -5.97
N ALA A 275 4.42 -19.61 -6.88
CA ALA A 275 4.51 -18.29 -7.45
C ALA A 275 3.20 -17.91 -8.16
N GLY A 276 2.78 -16.65 -7.99
CA GLY A 276 1.56 -16.10 -8.57
C GLY A 276 0.26 -16.66 -8.00
N GLN A 277 0.31 -17.58 -7.02
CA GLN A 277 -0.87 -18.09 -6.32
C GLN A 277 -0.94 -17.48 -4.93
N GLN A 278 -2.15 -17.12 -4.50
CA GLN A 278 -2.37 -16.72 -3.12
C GLN A 278 -2.16 -17.93 -2.20
N ALA A 279 -1.31 -17.75 -1.20
CA ALA A 279 -1.07 -18.70 -0.12
C ALA A 279 -1.66 -18.14 1.18
N GLU A 280 -2.18 -19.03 2.02
CA GLU A 280 -2.52 -18.69 3.40
C GLU A 280 -1.47 -19.29 4.33
N LEU A 281 -0.87 -18.43 5.16
CA LEU A 281 0.10 -18.78 6.17
C LEU A 281 -0.58 -18.76 7.54
N ALA A 282 -0.43 -19.83 8.31
CA ALA A 282 -0.86 -19.92 9.68
C ALA A 282 0.35 -19.84 10.61
N PHE A 283 0.35 -18.81 11.46
CA PHE A 283 1.32 -18.62 12.53
C PHE A 283 0.70 -19.04 13.86
N ALA A 284 1.41 -19.85 14.63
CA ALA A 284 0.97 -20.31 15.95
C ALA A 284 2.09 -20.16 16.98
N VAL A 285 1.71 -19.86 18.22
CA VAL A 285 2.63 -19.78 19.36
C VAL A 285 2.12 -20.66 20.48
N THR A 286 3.02 -21.37 21.14
CA THR A 286 2.74 -22.18 22.33
C THR A 286 3.86 -22.00 23.34
N ARG A 287 3.54 -22.10 24.63
CA ARG A 287 4.54 -22.08 25.69
C ARG A 287 5.14 -23.47 25.89
N GLU A 288 6.46 -23.59 26.01
CA GLU A 288 7.12 -24.83 26.36
C GLU A 288 6.72 -25.23 27.80
N GLY A 289 6.10 -26.40 27.94
CA GLY A 289 5.50 -26.86 29.20
C GLY A 289 4.01 -26.55 29.36
N GLY A 290 3.39 -25.89 28.37
CA GLY A 290 1.96 -25.58 28.36
C GLY A 290 1.60 -24.31 29.16
N GLY A 291 0.31 -23.98 29.17
CA GLY A 291 -0.23 -22.79 29.80
C GLY A 291 -0.35 -21.60 28.83
N THR A 292 -0.63 -20.43 29.41
CA THR A 292 -1.01 -19.25 28.62
C THR A 292 0.19 -18.59 27.93
N VAL A 293 -0.07 -18.10 26.72
CA VAL A 293 0.80 -17.22 25.94
C VAL A 293 0.32 -15.78 26.17
N PRO A 294 1.13 -14.90 26.78
CA PRO A 294 0.74 -13.53 27.08
C PRO A 294 0.87 -12.65 25.82
N LEU A 295 0.09 -12.96 24.79
CA LEU A 295 0.11 -12.25 23.51
C LEU A 295 -0.63 -10.92 23.63
N GLU A 296 0.06 -9.83 23.32
CA GLU A 296 -0.50 -8.47 23.34
C GLU A 296 -0.54 -7.88 21.91
N PRO A 297 -1.47 -6.93 21.63
CA PRO A 297 -1.46 -6.22 20.36
C PRO A 297 -0.19 -5.39 20.18
N VAL A 298 0.41 -5.49 18.99
CA VAL A 298 1.49 -4.65 18.48
C VAL A 298 0.99 -3.95 17.22
N MET A 299 1.05 -2.61 17.17
CA MET A 299 0.64 -1.83 15.99
C MET A 299 -0.76 -2.18 15.45
N ASP A 300 -1.77 -2.19 16.31
CA ASP A 300 -3.16 -2.56 16.00
C ASP A 300 -3.40 -4.02 15.54
N ALA A 301 -2.45 -4.95 15.68
CA ALA A 301 -2.67 -6.39 15.41
C ALA A 301 -1.96 -7.29 16.44
N TYR A 302 -2.38 -8.55 16.58
CA TYR A 302 -1.72 -9.49 17.52
C TYR A 302 -0.37 -10.02 17.02
N ALA A 303 -0.06 -9.87 15.74
CA ALA A 303 1.27 -10.09 15.16
C ALA A 303 1.34 -9.44 13.78
N HIS A 304 2.54 -9.24 13.26
CA HIS A 304 2.80 -8.87 11.86
C HIS A 304 3.74 -9.92 11.24
N LEU A 305 3.59 -10.22 9.95
CA LEU A 305 4.59 -10.96 9.20
C LEU A 305 5.24 -10.05 8.16
N VAL A 306 6.57 -10.07 8.09
CA VAL A 306 7.33 -9.39 7.04
C VAL A 306 8.18 -10.40 6.28
N ALA A 307 8.03 -10.48 4.96
CA ALA A 307 8.78 -11.40 4.13
C ALA A 307 9.82 -10.68 3.28
N PHE A 308 11.04 -11.21 3.22
CA PHE A 308 12.09 -10.79 2.27
C PHE A 308 12.47 -11.97 1.38
N ASP A 309 12.76 -11.70 0.11
CA ASP A 309 13.45 -12.65 -0.76
C ASP A 309 14.95 -12.71 -0.43
N GLU A 310 15.62 -13.80 -0.82
CA GLU A 310 17.08 -13.98 -0.64
C GLU A 310 17.90 -12.83 -1.24
N ALA A 311 17.43 -12.27 -2.36
CA ALA A 311 18.08 -11.15 -2.99
C ALA A 311 17.78 -9.81 -2.30
N ARG A 312 16.89 -9.74 -1.29
CA ARG A 312 16.41 -8.52 -0.63
C ARG A 312 15.93 -7.48 -1.65
N SER A 313 15.26 -7.91 -2.72
CA SER A 313 14.75 -7.04 -3.77
C SER A 313 13.52 -6.23 -3.35
N GLY A 314 12.89 -6.64 -2.25
CA GLY A 314 11.75 -5.95 -1.67
C GLY A 314 11.19 -6.69 -0.47
N PHE A 315 9.91 -6.47 -0.17
CA PHE A 315 9.28 -7.07 1.00
C PHE A 315 7.77 -7.31 0.79
N ALA A 316 7.19 -8.16 1.63
CA ALA A 316 5.76 -8.18 1.90
C ALA A 316 5.54 -7.78 3.37
N HIS A 317 4.54 -6.95 3.65
CA HIS A 317 4.13 -6.58 5.01
C HIS A 317 2.68 -7.03 5.21
N LEU A 318 2.49 -8.01 6.09
CA LEU A 318 1.27 -8.79 6.19
C LEU A 318 0.65 -8.66 7.57
N HIS A 319 -0.67 -8.55 7.60
CA HIS A 319 -1.48 -8.51 8.80
C HIS A 319 -2.32 -9.77 8.94
N PRO A 320 -2.69 -10.14 10.18
CA PRO A 320 -3.56 -11.27 10.41
C PRO A 320 -4.97 -10.93 9.91
N GLN A 321 -5.67 -11.95 9.40
CA GLN A 321 -7.10 -11.84 9.06
C GLN A 321 -7.96 -11.62 10.32
N GLU A 322 -7.44 -11.99 11.50
CA GLU A 322 -8.03 -11.74 12.81
C GLU A 322 -7.82 -10.27 13.26
N ALA A 323 -8.40 -9.32 12.51
CA ALA A 323 -8.21 -7.88 12.71
C ALA A 323 -9.01 -7.25 13.88
N ASP A 324 -10.01 -7.96 14.41
CA ASP A 324 -10.86 -7.46 15.50
C ASP A 324 -10.18 -7.62 16.87
N LEU A 325 -9.49 -6.58 17.32
CA LEU A 325 -8.77 -6.57 18.60
C LEU A 325 -9.66 -6.79 19.83
N SER A 326 -10.99 -6.59 19.72
CA SER A 326 -11.91 -6.91 20.82
C SER A 326 -12.03 -8.41 21.08
N LYS A 327 -11.63 -9.23 20.10
CA LYS A 327 -11.54 -10.69 20.20
C LYS A 327 -10.09 -11.08 20.45
N LYS A 328 -9.81 -11.47 21.69
CA LYS A 328 -8.50 -12.04 22.02
C LYS A 328 -8.34 -13.41 21.33
N PRO A 329 -7.15 -13.73 20.79
CA PRO A 329 -6.81 -15.07 20.36
C PRO A 329 -6.95 -16.08 21.50
N ASP A 330 -6.95 -17.37 21.16
CA ASP A 330 -6.87 -18.44 22.15
C ASP A 330 -5.68 -18.21 23.08
N ALA A 331 -5.90 -18.32 24.38
CA ALA A 331 -4.91 -17.94 25.39
C ALA A 331 -3.77 -18.95 25.54
N GLU A 332 -3.96 -20.22 25.17
CA GLU A 332 -2.94 -21.28 25.30
C GLU A 332 -2.30 -21.61 23.96
N HIS A 333 -3.06 -21.48 22.87
CA HIS A 333 -2.71 -21.83 21.51
C HIS A 333 -3.10 -20.72 20.52
N PRO A 334 -2.63 -19.47 20.69
CA PRO A 334 -2.93 -18.40 19.76
C PRO A 334 -2.49 -18.78 18.35
N ARG A 335 -3.41 -18.62 17.40
CA ARG A 335 -3.20 -18.90 15.98
C ARG A 335 -3.74 -17.73 15.17
N LEU A 336 -2.93 -17.26 14.23
CA LEU A 336 -3.23 -16.13 13.35
C LEU A 336 -3.02 -16.56 11.89
N THR A 337 -3.86 -16.05 10.99
CA THR A 337 -3.82 -16.41 9.57
C THR A 337 -3.50 -15.20 8.71
N PHE A 338 -2.64 -15.37 7.72
CA PHE A 338 -2.16 -14.31 6.84
C PHE A 338 -2.30 -14.79 5.40
N ALA A 339 -2.81 -13.94 4.52
CA ALA A 339 -2.77 -14.20 3.09
C ALA A 339 -1.51 -13.55 2.49
N VAL A 340 -0.91 -14.18 1.47
CA VAL A 340 0.17 -13.57 0.66
C VAL A 340 0.20 -14.15 -0.75
N THR A 341 0.42 -13.30 -1.75
CA THR A 341 0.73 -13.67 -3.13
C THR A 341 2.18 -13.31 -3.42
N ILE A 342 2.98 -14.32 -3.73
CA ILE A 342 4.41 -14.13 -4.02
C ILE A 342 4.59 -14.28 -5.53
N PRO A 343 5.05 -13.25 -6.27
CA PRO A 343 5.03 -13.25 -7.73
C PRO A 343 6.12 -14.14 -8.35
N GLN A 344 7.20 -14.42 -7.62
CA GLN A 344 8.35 -15.15 -8.13
C GLN A 344 8.72 -16.33 -7.25
N ALA A 345 9.08 -17.44 -7.87
CA ALA A 345 9.65 -18.59 -7.18
C ALA A 345 11.01 -18.24 -6.58
N GLY A 346 11.37 -18.87 -5.47
CA GLY A 346 12.63 -18.63 -4.79
C GLY A 346 12.56 -18.87 -3.29
N ARG A 347 13.64 -18.50 -2.61
CA ARG A 347 13.79 -18.59 -1.16
C ARG A 347 13.44 -17.26 -0.52
N TYR A 348 12.67 -17.33 0.54
CA TYR A 348 12.23 -16.19 1.31
C TYR A 348 12.46 -16.44 2.80
N VAL A 349 12.61 -15.37 3.58
CA VAL A 349 12.55 -15.41 5.04
C VAL A 349 11.37 -14.57 5.50
N VAL A 350 10.44 -15.20 6.20
CA VAL A 350 9.27 -14.57 6.82
C VAL A 350 9.58 -14.31 8.29
N TRP A 351 9.62 -13.05 8.69
CA TRP A 351 9.78 -12.63 10.07
C TRP A 351 8.43 -12.43 10.72
N ALA A 352 8.14 -13.16 11.79
CA ALA A 352 7.03 -12.86 12.68
C ALA A 352 7.47 -11.83 13.71
N GLN A 353 6.66 -10.78 13.89
CA GLN A 353 6.78 -9.75 14.92
C GLN A 353 5.54 -9.83 15.80
N LEU A 354 5.75 -9.95 17.11
CA LEU A 354 4.67 -10.05 18.10
C LEU A 354 5.13 -9.47 19.43
N ASP A 355 4.17 -9.13 20.29
CA ASP A 355 4.45 -8.73 21.66
C ASP A 355 4.09 -9.87 22.64
N LEU A 356 5.06 -10.25 23.47
CA LEU A 356 4.88 -11.23 24.55
C LEU A 356 5.11 -10.55 25.90
N ALA A 357 4.04 -10.19 26.60
CA ALA A 357 4.07 -9.51 27.90
C ALA A 357 4.88 -8.19 27.90
N GLY A 358 4.66 -7.34 26.90
CA GLY A 358 5.34 -6.06 26.70
C GLY A 358 6.71 -6.18 26.04
N VAL A 359 7.08 -7.39 25.59
CA VAL A 359 8.37 -7.66 24.95
C VAL A 359 8.16 -8.00 23.48
N GLU A 360 8.58 -7.07 22.63
CA GLU A 360 8.58 -7.28 21.19
C GLU A 360 9.58 -8.38 20.80
N THR A 361 9.07 -9.39 20.10
CA THR A 361 9.78 -10.60 19.72
C THR A 361 9.77 -10.76 18.20
N PHE A 362 10.91 -11.13 17.63
CA PHE A 362 11.07 -11.38 16.19
C PHE A 362 11.57 -12.80 15.92
N VAL A 363 10.87 -13.50 15.02
CA VAL A 363 11.14 -14.92 14.72
C VAL A 363 11.23 -15.16 13.21
N PRO A 364 12.38 -15.60 12.67
CA PRO A 364 12.54 -15.82 11.23
C PRO A 364 12.17 -17.25 10.81
N PHE A 365 11.39 -17.37 9.74
CA PHE A 365 10.97 -18.63 9.13
C PHE A 365 11.39 -18.69 7.66
N PRO A 366 12.26 -19.64 7.26
CA PRO A 366 12.47 -19.91 5.85
C PRO A 366 11.18 -20.39 5.17
N LEU A 367 10.93 -19.86 3.98
CA LEU A 367 9.81 -20.21 3.10
C LEU A 367 10.34 -20.46 1.68
N GLU A 368 10.02 -21.63 1.14
CA GLU A 368 10.33 -22.00 -0.23
C GLU A 368 9.10 -21.81 -1.12
N VAL A 369 9.26 -21.05 -2.22
CA VAL A 369 8.19 -20.78 -3.19
C VAL A 369 8.53 -21.47 -4.50
N ALA A 370 7.69 -22.44 -4.88
CA ALA A 370 7.82 -23.19 -6.12
C ALA A 370 7.31 -22.39 -7.33
N PRO A 371 7.74 -22.74 -8.56
CA PRO A 371 7.18 -22.19 -9.80
C PRO A 371 5.68 -22.41 -9.98
#